data_AF-A0A090F7Q7-F1
#
_entry.id   AF-A0A090F7Q7-F1
#
_cell.length_a   1.000
_cell.length_b   1.000
_cell.length_c   1.000
_cell.angle_alpha   90.00
_cell.angle_beta   90.00
_cell.angle_gamma   90.00
#
_symmetry.space_group_name_H-M   'P 1'
#
loop_
_entity.id
_entity.type
_entity.pdbx_description
1 polymer ?
#
loop_
_entity_poly.entity_id
_entity_poly.type
_entity_poly.pdbx_seq_one_letter_code
_entity_poly.pdbx_strand_id
1 'polypeptide(L)'
;MTAFEFPGPGFTAEQWNQINALATSLRPGQGLWLSGYFAGLDHNARTLHTGALPLATLDPLAPLPAAAPPTRSLTILFGSETGNGAGLAKALGEAAARLGVEPTAVDMADYKLRRLKDEQDLLIVTSTHGEGDPPLSGKGFFEFVEGRKAPRLPDLRYAILALGDSTYEHYCGAGKRLDRRLEELGAARLAARVDCDVDYDEDAAGWIKAVVAKLTPPAQAGNGGATARAVGMGSASATPTPAFDKRIPFPATVIENLVLTGRGSSKETRHIELSLAGSGLAFEPGDALGVLPRNDPRLVESLLDMLRLSADTPLSLKERKTTLADALGEALEITAATPRFVEHWAEASGARELYGLRGEEQAEARAAFLRSHHVIDIVRRFPVQGIDPQTFVAGLRPLQPRLYSIASSLAAAPDEAHLTVSTVRYELHGEPRSGVASGHFAGRAEPDTAVSVYVQENRHFRLPGDDAPILMIGAGTGVAPYRAFLQEREARGATGRSWLVFGERNFHSDFLYQIEWQDLLKDGVLSRMNVAFSRDGAAKTYVQHRLIEHARDVFAWLEEGAHVYVCGDGAKLAPDVHAALRTIVQQQGGRGKAAADDYLGALQRDHRYQIDVY
;
A
#
# COMPACT_ATOMS: atom_id res chain seq x y z
N MET A 1 -15.69 46.01 -66.69
CA MET A 1 -15.58 44.85 -65.78
C MET A 1 -15.86 45.37 -64.38
N THR A 2 -17.12 45.69 -64.06
CA THR A 2 -18.14 44.82 -63.43
C THR A 2 -17.74 44.31 -62.05
N ALA A 3 -18.49 44.80 -61.07
CA ALA A 3 -18.77 44.27 -59.74
C ALA A 3 -18.33 42.81 -59.52
N PHE A 4 -17.41 42.61 -58.58
CA PHE A 4 -17.45 41.41 -57.75
C PHE A 4 -18.45 41.68 -56.61
N GLU A 5 -19.74 41.61 -56.96
CA GLU A 5 -20.74 41.17 -55.98
C GLU A 5 -20.40 39.72 -55.65
N PHE A 6 -19.80 39.50 -54.47
CA PHE A 6 -19.60 38.16 -53.95
C PHE A 6 -20.78 37.85 -53.02
N PRO A 7 -21.68 36.90 -53.37
CA PRO A 7 -22.68 36.40 -52.44
C PRO A 7 -21.99 35.39 -51.51
N GLY A 8 -21.20 35.90 -50.57
CA GLY A 8 -20.76 35.16 -49.37
C GLY A 8 -21.93 35.02 -48.38
N PRO A 9 -21.81 34.23 -47.30
CA PRO A 9 -22.90 33.53 -46.62
C PRO A 9 -23.88 34.45 -45.86
N GLY A 10 -24.71 35.19 -46.60
CA GLY A 10 -25.82 35.99 -46.05
C GLY A 10 -25.43 37.26 -45.30
N PHE A 11 -24.18 37.74 -45.39
CA PHE A 11 -23.75 38.97 -44.70
C PHE A 11 -23.96 40.22 -45.55
N THR A 12 -24.35 41.33 -44.92
CA THR A 12 -24.42 42.65 -45.58
C THR A 12 -23.02 43.21 -45.82
N ALA A 13 -22.90 44.16 -46.76
CA ALA A 13 -21.60 44.80 -47.08
C ALA A 13 -20.96 45.47 -45.85
N GLU A 14 -21.77 46.03 -44.96
CA GLU A 14 -21.30 46.65 -43.71
C GLU A 14 -20.78 45.61 -42.72
N GLN A 15 -21.49 44.49 -42.55
CA GLN A 15 -21.05 43.36 -41.71
C GLN A 15 -19.73 42.77 -42.23
N TRP A 16 -19.59 42.63 -43.55
CA TRP A 16 -18.38 42.10 -44.16
C TRP A 16 -17.16 43.00 -43.94
N ASN A 17 -17.34 44.32 -44.00
CA ASN A 17 -16.26 45.28 -43.74
C ASN A 17 -15.81 45.24 -42.27
N GLN A 18 -16.73 45.08 -41.31
CA GLN A 18 -16.41 44.93 -39.90
C GLN A 18 -15.66 43.62 -39.62
N ILE A 19 -16.09 42.52 -40.25
CA ILE A 19 -15.41 41.22 -40.14
C ILE A 19 -13.98 41.31 -40.69
N ASN A 20 -13.78 41.94 -41.84
CA ASN A 20 -12.45 42.11 -42.43
C ASN A 20 -11.54 42.98 -41.56
N ALA A 21 -12.04 44.11 -41.06
CA ALA A 21 -11.28 44.97 -40.15
C ALA A 21 -10.86 44.20 -38.90
N LEU A 22 -11.79 43.43 -38.30
CA LEU A 22 -11.50 42.59 -37.15
C LEU A 22 -10.45 41.53 -37.49
N ALA A 23 -10.63 40.76 -38.57
CA ALA A 23 -9.74 39.68 -39.00
C ALA A 23 -8.29 40.16 -39.17
N THR A 24 -8.09 41.35 -39.74
CA THR A 24 -6.76 41.95 -39.91
C THR A 24 -6.10 42.44 -38.63
N SER A 25 -6.85 42.57 -37.53
CA SER A 25 -6.37 43.06 -36.24
C SER A 25 -6.06 41.94 -35.21
N LEU A 26 -6.38 40.68 -35.55
CA LEU A 26 -6.24 39.54 -34.62
C LEU A 26 -4.81 39.04 -34.51
N ARG A 27 -4.42 38.64 -33.30
CA ARG A 27 -3.16 37.96 -32.98
C ARG A 27 -3.32 36.43 -33.05
N PRO A 28 -2.21 35.65 -33.11
CA PRO A 28 -2.28 34.19 -33.11
C PRO A 28 -3.08 33.64 -31.92
N GLY A 29 -3.99 32.71 -32.18
CA GLY A 29 -4.88 32.11 -31.18
C GLY A 29 -6.20 32.86 -30.93
N GLN A 30 -6.30 34.17 -31.20
CA GLN A 30 -7.53 34.94 -30.97
C GLN A 30 -8.65 34.57 -31.96
N GLY A 31 -8.30 34.21 -33.20
CA GLY A 31 -9.27 33.73 -34.18
C GLY A 31 -9.95 32.42 -33.76
N LEU A 32 -9.21 31.53 -33.09
CA LEU A 32 -9.74 30.25 -32.59
C LEU A 32 -10.65 30.46 -31.37
N TRP A 33 -10.35 31.45 -30.53
CA TRP A 33 -11.23 31.83 -29.44
C TRP A 33 -12.54 32.46 -29.95
N LEU A 34 -12.45 33.36 -30.95
CA LEU A 34 -13.62 33.97 -31.58
C LEU A 34 -14.51 32.95 -32.26
N SER A 35 -13.94 31.92 -32.92
CA SER A 35 -14.75 30.86 -33.52
C SER A 35 -15.53 30.07 -32.47
N GLY A 36 -14.92 29.78 -31.32
CA GLY A 36 -15.60 29.17 -30.17
C GLY A 36 -16.70 30.06 -29.58
N TYR A 37 -16.46 31.37 -29.47
CA TYR A 37 -17.43 32.35 -28.97
C TYR A 37 -18.68 32.42 -29.87
N PHE A 38 -18.50 32.54 -31.19
CA PHE A 38 -19.62 32.57 -32.14
C PHE A 38 -20.33 31.22 -32.25
N ALA A 39 -19.61 30.09 -32.14
CA ALA A 39 -20.23 28.77 -32.05
C ALA A 39 -21.11 28.64 -30.79
N GLY A 40 -20.68 29.20 -29.66
CA GLY A 40 -21.49 29.26 -28.44
C GLY A 40 -22.73 30.15 -28.56
N LEU A 41 -22.64 31.28 -29.26
CA LEU A 41 -23.78 32.14 -29.57
C LEU A 41 -24.79 31.45 -30.48
N ASP A 42 -24.33 30.75 -31.53
CA ASP A 42 -25.20 29.98 -32.44
C ASP A 42 -25.85 28.80 -31.71
N HIS A 43 -25.12 28.10 -30.84
CA HIS A 43 -25.68 27.05 -29.99
C HIS A 43 -26.79 27.58 -29.07
N ASN A 44 -26.56 28.73 -28.41
CA ASN A 44 -27.57 29.38 -27.58
C ASN A 44 -28.78 29.90 -28.38
N ALA A 45 -28.56 30.38 -29.61
CA ALA A 45 -29.64 30.83 -30.49
C ALA A 45 -30.51 29.66 -30.99
N ARG A 46 -29.94 28.47 -31.17
CA ARG A 46 -30.67 27.27 -31.61
C ARG A 46 -31.43 26.56 -30.47
N THR A 47 -30.94 26.64 -29.24
CA THR A 47 -31.58 26.05 -28.06
C THR A 47 -32.78 26.88 -27.56
N LEU A 48 -32.84 28.17 -27.87
CA LEU A 48 -33.98 29.06 -27.56
C LEU A 48 -34.85 29.26 -28.81
N HIS A 49 -35.85 28.40 -29.01
CA HIS A 49 -36.78 28.45 -30.15
C HIS A 49 -37.84 29.58 -30.05
N THR A 50 -37.42 30.82 -29.85
CA THR A 50 -38.27 32.02 -29.94
C THR A 50 -37.45 33.19 -30.48
N GLY A 51 -38.00 33.92 -31.45
CA GLY A 51 -37.30 34.90 -32.29
C GLY A 51 -36.53 36.03 -31.60
N ALA A 52 -35.65 36.65 -32.39
CA ALA A 52 -34.85 37.86 -32.15
C ALA A 52 -34.59 38.21 -30.67
N LEU A 53 -33.45 37.79 -30.15
CA LEU A 53 -32.92 38.28 -28.88
C LEU A 53 -32.70 39.81 -28.96
N PRO A 54 -33.21 40.61 -28.03
CA PRO A 54 -32.76 41.99 -27.88
C PRO A 54 -31.27 41.94 -27.52
N LEU A 55 -30.44 42.55 -28.35
CA LEU A 55 -29.02 42.74 -28.04
C LEU A 55 -28.96 43.64 -26.80
N ALA A 56 -28.79 43.04 -25.62
CA ALA A 56 -28.55 43.78 -24.40
C ALA A 56 -27.31 44.65 -24.65
N THR A 57 -27.48 45.97 -24.53
CA THR A 57 -26.39 46.93 -24.54
C THR A 57 -25.37 46.48 -23.52
N LEU A 58 -24.15 46.18 -23.97
CA LEU A 58 -23.02 45.87 -23.10
C LEU A 58 -22.77 47.12 -22.24
N ASP A 59 -23.18 47.08 -20.97
CA ASP A 59 -22.74 48.05 -19.99
C ASP A 59 -21.20 48.07 -19.96
N PRO A 60 -20.56 49.23 -19.70
CA PRO A 60 -19.12 49.31 -19.60
C PRO A 60 -18.62 48.29 -18.57
N LEU A 61 -17.68 47.43 -19.00
CA LEU A 61 -17.05 46.41 -18.18
C LEU A 61 -16.68 46.99 -16.81
N ALA A 62 -17.32 46.44 -15.76
CA ALA A 62 -16.84 46.64 -14.40
C ALA A 62 -15.35 46.26 -14.35
N PRO A 63 -14.52 47.01 -13.60
CA PRO A 63 -13.10 46.70 -13.49
C PRO A 63 -12.93 45.23 -13.12
N LEU A 64 -12.10 44.52 -13.90
CA LEU A 64 -11.76 43.12 -13.64
C LEU A 64 -11.40 42.98 -12.15
N PRO A 65 -11.96 41.99 -11.43
CA PRO A 65 -11.50 41.72 -10.08
C PRO A 65 -9.97 41.53 -10.12
N ALA A 66 -9.28 42.19 -9.19
CA ALA A 66 -7.84 42.05 -9.05
C ALA A 66 -7.47 40.56 -9.08
N ALA A 67 -6.42 40.22 -9.83
CA ALA A 67 -5.93 38.85 -9.93
C ALA A 67 -5.83 38.25 -8.52
N ALA A 68 -6.50 37.12 -8.31
CA ALA A 68 -6.41 36.38 -7.06
C ALA A 68 -4.92 36.17 -6.70
N PRO A 69 -4.54 36.28 -5.42
CA PRO A 69 -3.15 36.07 -5.01
C PRO A 69 -2.66 34.72 -5.55
N PRO A 70 -1.37 34.60 -5.94
CA PRO A 70 -0.84 33.36 -6.49
C PRO A 70 -1.08 32.23 -5.48
N THR A 71 -1.95 31.29 -5.85
CA THR A 71 -2.20 30.09 -5.06
C THR A 71 -0.96 29.23 -5.13
N ARG A 72 -0.36 28.95 -3.96
CA ARG A 72 0.78 28.05 -3.86
C ARG A 72 0.40 26.68 -4.41
N SER A 73 1.27 26.06 -5.19
CA SER A 73 1.03 24.70 -5.69
C SER A 73 1.10 23.69 -4.55
N LEU A 74 0.14 22.78 -4.51
CA LEU A 74 0.06 21.71 -3.53
C LEU A 74 0.39 20.36 -4.17
N THR A 75 1.44 19.72 -3.67
CA THR A 75 1.83 18.36 -4.03
C THR A 75 1.65 17.44 -2.82
N ILE A 76 1.03 16.29 -3.03
CA ILE A 76 0.86 15.24 -2.03
C ILE A 76 1.70 14.04 -2.47
N LEU A 77 2.76 13.74 -1.73
CA LEU A 77 3.54 12.52 -1.95
C LEU A 77 3.10 11.44 -0.99
N PHE A 78 3.00 10.21 -1.49
CA PHE A 78 2.77 9.06 -0.64
C PHE A 78 3.76 7.93 -0.90
N GLY A 79 4.22 7.33 0.19
CA GLY A 79 4.95 6.07 0.19
C GLY A 79 4.13 5.05 0.98
N SER A 80 3.80 3.92 0.38
CA SER A 80 2.90 2.94 0.99
C SER A 80 3.26 1.52 0.58
N GLU A 81 3.37 0.62 1.56
CA GLU A 81 3.48 -0.83 1.30
C GLU A 81 2.12 -1.47 1.08
N THR A 82 1.21 -1.28 2.04
CA THR A 82 -0.08 -1.99 2.10
C THR A 82 -1.26 -1.12 1.68
N GLY A 83 -1.02 -0.11 0.83
CA GLY A 83 -2.04 0.83 0.35
C GLY A 83 -2.62 1.83 1.37
N ASN A 84 -2.40 1.68 2.69
CA ASN A 84 -2.93 2.62 3.70
C ASN A 84 -2.50 4.08 3.43
N GLY A 85 -1.24 4.31 3.08
CA GLY A 85 -0.71 5.65 2.79
C GLY A 85 -1.33 6.25 1.53
N ALA A 86 -1.55 5.43 0.49
CA ALA A 86 -2.21 5.85 -0.74
C ALA A 86 -3.68 6.25 -0.48
N GLY A 87 -4.40 5.47 0.33
CA GLY A 87 -5.78 5.77 0.73
C GLY A 87 -5.89 7.11 1.49
N LEU A 88 -4.98 7.36 2.43
CA LEU A 88 -4.93 8.62 3.18
C LEU A 88 -4.52 9.81 2.30
N ALA A 89 -3.61 9.63 1.35
CA ALA A 89 -3.24 10.66 0.40
C ALA A 89 -4.41 11.05 -0.51
N LYS A 90 -5.23 10.08 -0.94
CA LYS A 90 -6.48 10.33 -1.65
C LYS A 90 -7.47 11.14 -0.80
N ALA A 91 -7.71 10.71 0.45
CA ALA A 91 -8.60 11.43 1.37
C ALA A 91 -8.12 12.87 1.65
N LEU A 92 -6.81 13.07 1.79
CA LEU A 92 -6.19 14.38 1.94
C LEU A 92 -6.39 15.24 0.69
N GLY A 93 -6.25 14.66 -0.50
CA GLY A 93 -6.50 15.34 -1.77
C GLY A 93 -7.95 15.80 -1.92
N GLU A 94 -8.90 14.91 -1.61
CA GLU A 94 -10.34 15.23 -1.59
C GLU A 94 -10.70 16.30 -0.55
N ALA A 95 -10.01 16.31 0.60
CA ALA A 95 -10.18 17.35 1.61
C ALA A 95 -9.65 18.72 1.16
N ALA A 96 -8.50 18.76 0.48
CA ALA A 96 -7.93 19.99 -0.07
C ALA A 96 -8.77 20.55 -1.22
N ALA A 97 -9.23 19.69 -2.13
CA ALA A 97 -10.07 20.08 -3.28
C ALA A 97 -11.40 20.73 -2.83
N ARG A 98 -12.00 20.23 -1.73
CA ARG A 98 -13.19 20.85 -1.13
C ARG A 98 -12.99 22.29 -0.65
N LEU A 99 -11.75 22.72 -0.41
CA LEU A 99 -11.39 24.10 -0.06
C LEU A 99 -10.88 24.92 -1.27
N GLY A 100 -11.02 24.40 -2.49
CA GLY A 100 -10.59 25.08 -3.71
C GLY A 100 -9.08 25.05 -3.96
N VAL A 101 -8.34 24.17 -3.27
CA VAL A 101 -6.93 23.91 -3.54
C VAL A 101 -6.82 22.61 -4.34
N GLU A 102 -6.42 22.67 -5.60
CA GLU A 102 -6.24 21.50 -6.46
C GLU A 102 -4.88 20.84 -6.21
N PRO A 103 -4.82 19.66 -5.57
CA PRO A 103 -3.57 18.99 -5.26
C PRO A 103 -3.10 18.09 -6.41
N THR A 104 -1.78 17.92 -6.54
CA THR A 104 -1.19 16.83 -7.34
C THR A 104 -0.77 15.70 -6.41
N ALA A 105 -1.53 14.61 -6.35
CA ALA A 105 -1.17 13.41 -5.58
C ALA A 105 -0.33 12.45 -6.43
N VAL A 106 0.84 12.03 -5.93
CA VAL A 106 1.82 11.22 -6.68
C VAL A 106 2.45 10.18 -5.75
N ASP A 107 2.59 8.95 -6.23
CA ASP A 107 3.41 7.94 -5.56
C ASP A 107 4.88 8.38 -5.60
N MET A 108 5.61 8.24 -4.50
CA MET A 108 7.04 8.53 -4.46
C MET A 108 7.85 7.78 -5.53
N ALA A 109 7.39 6.59 -5.97
CA ALA A 109 8.06 5.82 -7.02
C ALA A 109 8.03 6.53 -8.38
N ASP A 110 6.94 7.23 -8.68
CA ASP A 110 6.71 7.94 -9.94
C ASP A 110 7.15 9.41 -9.89
N TYR A 111 7.56 9.88 -8.71
CA TYR A 111 7.88 11.28 -8.49
C TYR A 111 9.22 11.69 -9.15
N LYS A 112 9.18 12.76 -9.94
CA LYS A 112 10.36 13.32 -10.60
C LYS A 112 11.20 14.13 -9.61
N LEU A 113 12.19 13.50 -9.00
CA LEU A 113 13.08 14.06 -7.96
C LEU A 113 13.60 15.49 -8.22
N ARG A 114 13.92 15.83 -9.48
CA ARG A 114 14.42 17.17 -9.86
C ARG A 114 13.41 18.30 -9.63
N ARG A 115 12.11 17.99 -9.51
CA ARG A 115 11.05 18.97 -9.24
C ARG A 115 11.00 19.45 -7.80
N LEU A 116 11.64 18.74 -6.86
CA LEU A 116 11.57 19.07 -5.43
C LEU A 116 11.97 20.52 -5.10
N LYS A 117 12.92 21.09 -5.85
CA LYS A 117 13.36 22.48 -5.69
C LYS A 117 12.30 23.53 -6.09
N ASP A 118 11.32 23.12 -6.90
CA ASP A 118 10.29 23.97 -7.48
C ASP A 118 8.95 23.83 -6.70
N GLU A 119 8.89 22.90 -5.74
CA GLU A 119 7.71 22.64 -4.90
C GLU A 119 7.48 23.77 -3.89
N GLN A 120 6.21 24.08 -3.63
CA GLN A 120 5.81 25.13 -2.69
C GLN A 120 5.17 24.56 -1.44
N ASP A 121 4.04 23.87 -1.55
CA ASP A 121 3.43 23.16 -0.43
C ASP A 121 3.49 21.66 -0.67
N LEU A 122 4.16 20.93 0.21
CA LEU A 122 4.40 19.51 0.10
C LEU A 122 3.85 18.76 1.31
N LEU A 123 2.80 17.97 1.10
CA LEU A 123 2.27 17.09 2.12
C LEU A 123 2.74 15.67 1.85
N ILE A 124 3.19 14.99 2.90
CA ILE A 124 3.77 13.66 2.75
C ILE A 124 3.07 12.68 3.66
N VAL A 125 2.58 11.57 3.09
CA VAL A 125 2.05 10.42 3.83
C VAL A 125 2.99 9.25 3.60
N THR A 126 3.71 8.80 4.63
CA THR A 126 4.65 7.68 4.46
C THR A 126 4.45 6.62 5.53
N SER A 127 4.38 5.36 5.10
CA SER A 127 4.58 4.23 6.01
C SER A 127 6.06 4.07 6.38
N THR A 128 6.31 3.21 7.35
CA THR A 128 7.64 2.73 7.74
C THR A 128 7.63 1.20 7.63
N HIS A 129 8.71 0.61 7.14
CA HIS A 129 8.85 -0.84 6.97
C HIS A 129 10.10 -1.36 7.69
N GLY A 130 10.05 -2.62 8.15
CA GLY A 130 11.17 -3.30 8.79
C GLY A 130 11.82 -2.50 9.93
N GLU A 131 13.13 -2.28 9.82
CA GLU A 131 13.97 -1.58 10.81
C GLU A 131 13.94 -0.04 10.63
N GLY A 132 12.75 0.51 10.38
CA GLY A 132 12.58 1.95 10.21
C GLY A 132 12.76 2.43 8.76
N ASP A 133 12.92 1.54 7.81
CA ASP A 133 13.14 1.85 6.39
C ASP A 133 11.90 2.47 5.75
N PRO A 134 12.06 3.29 4.69
CA PRO A 134 10.91 3.75 3.93
C PRO A 134 10.27 2.58 3.17
N PRO A 135 9.02 2.72 2.73
CA PRO A 135 8.43 1.79 1.78
C PRO A 135 9.28 1.72 0.51
N LEU A 136 9.23 0.58 -0.19
CA LEU A 136 9.91 0.34 -1.46
C LEU A 136 9.59 1.44 -2.47
N SER A 137 8.32 1.87 -2.54
CA SER A 137 7.91 2.97 -3.41
C SER A 137 8.55 4.32 -3.03
N GLY A 138 8.89 4.50 -1.75
CA GLY A 138 9.57 5.69 -1.23
C GLY A 138 11.10 5.66 -1.33
N LYS A 139 11.73 4.49 -1.51
CA LYS A 139 13.18 4.32 -1.34
C LYS A 139 14.01 5.31 -2.17
N GLY A 140 13.72 5.45 -3.46
CA GLY A 140 14.46 6.36 -4.34
C GLY A 140 14.31 7.84 -3.96
N PHE A 141 13.15 8.25 -3.44
CA PHE A 141 12.93 9.60 -2.93
C PHE A 141 13.72 9.86 -1.66
N PHE A 142 13.71 8.91 -0.71
CA PHE A 142 14.48 9.00 0.53
C PHE A 142 16.00 9.09 0.26
N GLU A 143 16.54 8.21 -0.59
CA GLU A 143 17.96 8.25 -0.98
C GLU A 143 18.36 9.60 -1.59
N PHE A 144 17.48 10.23 -2.37
CA PHE A 144 17.73 11.54 -2.95
C PHE A 144 17.73 12.67 -1.91
N VAL A 145 16.73 12.70 -1.03
CA VAL A 145 16.55 13.74 -0.01
C VAL A 145 17.62 13.66 1.08
N GLU A 146 18.00 12.44 1.50
CA GLU A 146 19.08 12.19 2.45
C GLU A 146 20.47 12.34 1.82
N GLY A 147 20.55 12.25 0.49
CA GLY A 147 21.78 12.37 -0.28
C GLY A 147 22.39 13.78 -0.32
N ARG A 148 23.67 13.85 -0.70
CA ARG A 148 24.41 15.10 -0.89
C ARG A 148 23.92 15.96 -2.07
N LYS A 149 23.15 15.36 -2.97
CA LYS A 149 22.60 16.02 -4.18
C LYS A 149 21.27 16.73 -3.91
N ALA A 150 20.71 16.61 -2.70
CA ALA A 150 19.47 17.28 -2.33
C ALA A 150 19.61 18.82 -2.41
N PRO A 151 18.68 19.52 -3.06
CA PRO A 151 18.69 20.99 -3.11
C PRO A 151 18.34 21.59 -1.74
N ARG A 152 18.72 22.85 -1.52
CA ARG A 152 18.13 23.65 -0.43
C ARG A 152 16.69 24.03 -0.80
N LEU A 153 15.81 24.09 0.20
CA LEU A 153 14.36 24.20 0.03
C LEU A 153 13.77 25.38 0.83
N PRO A 154 14.29 26.62 0.69
CA PRO A 154 13.86 27.75 1.53
C PRO A 154 12.40 28.17 1.30
N ASP A 155 11.87 27.93 0.10
CA ASP A 155 10.51 28.33 -0.29
C ASP A 155 9.46 27.23 -0.07
N LEU A 156 9.90 26.04 0.36
CA LEU A 156 9.06 24.87 0.59
C LEU A 156 8.42 24.92 1.98
N ARG A 157 7.09 24.74 2.04
CA ARG A 157 6.38 24.39 3.27
C ARG A 157 6.00 22.93 3.24
N TYR A 158 6.12 22.23 4.37
CA TYR A 158 5.82 20.80 4.41
C TYR A 158 5.08 20.37 5.68
N ALA A 159 4.34 19.27 5.59
CA ALA A 159 3.84 18.52 6.74
C ALA A 159 3.85 17.02 6.45
N ILE A 160 4.06 16.21 7.48
CA ILE A 160 4.21 14.76 7.35
C ILE A 160 3.20 14.04 8.24
N LEU A 161 2.50 13.08 7.66
CA LEU A 161 1.75 12.05 8.36
C LEU A 161 2.54 10.74 8.25
N ALA A 162 3.04 10.25 9.39
CA ALA A 162 3.88 9.07 9.43
C ALA A 162 3.05 7.88 9.95
N LEU A 163 2.97 6.81 9.15
CA LEU A 163 2.31 5.56 9.53
C LEU A 163 3.36 4.56 10.03
N GLY A 164 3.13 3.95 11.18
CA GLY A 164 4.00 2.95 11.76
C GLY A 164 3.24 1.94 12.62
N ASP A 165 4.00 1.07 13.27
CA ASP A 165 3.49 0.12 14.26
C ASP A 165 4.38 0.23 15.51
N SER A 166 3.79 0.55 16.66
CA SER A 166 4.51 0.74 17.91
C SER A 166 5.11 -0.55 18.50
N THR A 167 4.77 -1.72 17.96
CA THR A 167 5.44 -2.99 18.32
C THR A 167 6.85 -3.08 17.75
N TYR A 168 7.18 -2.26 16.75
CA TYR A 168 8.51 -2.20 16.15
C TYR A 168 9.37 -1.14 16.85
N GLU A 169 10.68 -1.40 16.92
CA GLU A 169 11.65 -0.51 17.57
C GLU A 169 11.66 0.89 16.91
N HIS A 170 11.66 0.91 15.59
CA HIS A 170 11.74 2.13 14.79
C HIS A 170 10.36 2.68 14.40
N TYR A 171 9.46 2.82 15.39
CA TYR A 171 8.11 3.37 15.21
C TYR A 171 8.12 4.72 14.46
N CYS A 172 7.43 4.78 13.31
CA CYS A 172 7.37 5.92 12.38
C CYS A 172 8.76 6.44 11.92
N GLY A 173 9.77 5.57 11.90
CA GLY A 173 11.16 5.90 11.59
C GLY A 173 11.36 6.64 10.27
N ALA A 174 10.68 6.21 9.20
CA ALA A 174 10.79 6.86 7.89
C ALA A 174 10.27 8.31 7.92
N GLY A 175 9.07 8.52 8.50
CA GLY A 175 8.50 9.85 8.67
C GLY A 175 9.39 10.76 9.52
N LYS A 176 9.95 10.24 10.62
CA LYS A 176 10.89 10.97 11.50
C LYS A 176 12.16 11.40 10.78
N ARG A 177 12.75 10.53 9.96
CA ARG A 177 13.95 10.87 9.17
C ARG A 177 13.66 11.95 8.14
N LEU A 178 12.55 11.82 7.41
CA LEU A 178 12.18 12.77 6.37
C LEU A 178 11.88 14.16 6.94
N ASP A 179 11.18 14.20 8.07
CA ASP A 179 10.87 15.41 8.81
C ASP A 179 12.13 16.19 9.21
N ARG A 180 13.07 15.50 9.87
CA ARG A 180 14.38 16.05 10.23
C ARG A 180 15.12 16.54 8.99
N ARG A 181 15.13 15.75 7.93
CA ARG A 181 15.91 16.04 6.73
C ARG A 181 15.37 17.24 5.94
N LEU A 182 14.05 17.40 5.81
CA LEU A 182 13.45 18.55 5.13
C LEU A 182 13.74 19.85 5.90
N GLU A 183 13.72 19.81 7.23
CA GLU A 183 14.11 20.94 8.08
C GLU A 183 15.59 21.31 7.89
N GLU A 184 16.50 20.33 7.87
CA GLU A 184 17.92 20.54 7.57
C GLU A 184 18.17 21.16 6.19
N LEU A 185 17.30 20.88 5.21
CA LEU A 185 17.37 21.46 3.86
C LEU A 185 16.78 22.87 3.77
N GLY A 186 16.20 23.39 4.85
CA GLY A 186 15.67 24.75 4.97
C GLY A 186 14.16 24.88 4.71
N ALA A 187 13.42 23.77 4.61
CA ALA A 187 11.97 23.82 4.43
C ALA A 187 11.24 24.22 5.71
N ALA A 188 10.15 24.96 5.58
CA ALA A 188 9.34 25.43 6.69
C ALA A 188 8.23 24.44 7.05
N ARG A 189 8.14 24.06 8.32
CA ARG A 189 7.12 23.12 8.80
C ARG A 189 5.74 23.80 8.89
N LEU A 190 4.77 23.34 8.10
CA LEU A 190 3.39 23.83 8.09
C LEU A 190 2.60 23.32 9.32
N ALA A 191 2.78 22.05 9.66
CA ALA A 191 2.20 21.43 10.86
C ALA A 191 3.18 20.42 11.45
N ALA A 192 3.06 20.17 12.76
CA ALA A 192 3.81 19.11 13.42
C ALA A 192 3.54 17.77 12.74
N ARG A 193 4.58 16.93 12.68
CA ARG A 193 4.44 15.55 12.25
C ARG A 193 3.51 14.83 13.23
N VAL A 194 2.63 13.99 12.71
CA VAL A 194 1.85 13.06 13.52
C VAL A 194 2.34 11.65 13.22
N ASP A 195 2.68 10.93 14.28
CA ASP A 195 3.14 9.54 14.26
C ASP A 195 1.93 8.66 14.59
N CYS A 196 1.32 8.04 13.57
CA CYS A 196 0.14 7.19 13.70
C CYS A 196 0.53 5.72 13.87
N ASP A 197 -0.14 5.04 14.79
CA ASP A 197 -0.06 3.59 14.97
C ASP A 197 -1.06 2.89 14.03
N VAL A 198 -1.20 1.57 14.14
CA VAL A 198 -2.07 0.76 13.28
C VAL A 198 -3.55 1.18 13.30
N ASP A 199 -4.01 1.83 14.37
CA ASP A 199 -5.34 2.43 14.56
C ASP A 199 -5.41 3.91 14.15
N TYR A 200 -4.70 4.27 13.08
CA TYR A 200 -4.47 5.64 12.60
C TYR A 200 -5.69 6.49 12.25
N ASP A 201 -6.91 5.92 12.11
CA ASP A 201 -8.04 6.63 11.49
C ASP A 201 -8.34 8.00 12.13
N GLU A 202 -8.34 8.07 13.47
CA GLU A 202 -8.66 9.30 14.21
C GLU A 202 -7.54 10.33 14.15
N ASP A 203 -6.29 9.89 14.38
CA ASP A 203 -5.10 10.75 14.31
C ASP A 203 -4.91 11.32 12.90
N ALA A 204 -5.10 10.48 11.87
CA ALA A 204 -5.01 10.88 10.48
C ALA A 204 -6.11 11.87 10.12
N ALA A 205 -7.37 11.63 10.52
CA ALA A 205 -8.47 12.56 10.28
C ALA A 205 -8.24 13.91 10.97
N GLY A 206 -7.75 13.90 12.21
CA GLY A 206 -7.37 15.10 12.96
C GLY A 206 -6.26 15.89 12.27
N TRP A 207 -5.21 15.19 11.82
CA TRP A 207 -4.10 15.80 11.09
C TRP A 207 -4.52 16.38 9.74
N ILE A 208 -5.30 15.64 8.94
CA ILE A 208 -5.82 16.11 7.64
C ILE A 208 -6.59 17.41 7.85
N LYS A 209 -7.51 17.44 8.83
CA LYS A 209 -8.30 18.63 9.15
C LYS A 209 -7.40 19.81 9.54
N ALA A 210 -6.40 19.58 10.37
CA ALA A 210 -5.49 20.63 10.85
C ALA A 210 -4.59 21.20 9.74
N VAL A 211 -4.08 20.35 8.86
CA VAL A 211 -3.19 20.76 7.74
C VAL A 211 -3.97 21.49 6.66
N VAL A 212 -5.11 20.95 6.25
CA VAL A 212 -5.95 21.55 5.21
C VAL A 212 -6.43 22.95 5.61
N ALA A 213 -6.75 23.18 6.90
CA ALA A 213 -7.08 24.50 7.41
C ALA A 213 -5.95 25.54 7.30
N LYS A 214 -4.68 25.10 7.24
CA LYS A 214 -3.50 25.97 7.08
C LYS A 214 -3.12 26.24 5.63
N LEU A 215 -3.68 25.45 4.70
CA LEU A 215 -3.52 25.65 3.25
C LEU A 215 -4.47 26.74 2.72
N THR A 216 -5.57 27.01 3.42
CA THR A 216 -6.50 28.07 3.06
C THR A 216 -5.85 29.44 3.32
N PRO A 217 -5.80 30.36 2.33
CA PRO A 217 -5.52 31.76 2.63
C PRO A 217 -6.61 32.28 3.60
N PRO A 218 -6.30 33.16 4.55
CA PRO A 218 -7.31 33.74 5.42
C PRO A 218 -8.39 34.39 4.56
N ALA A 219 -9.59 33.82 4.56
CA ALA A 219 -10.71 34.31 3.79
C ALA A 219 -11.02 35.74 4.21
N GLN A 220 -11.10 36.63 3.23
CA GLN A 220 -11.82 37.89 3.37
C GLN A 220 -13.24 37.56 3.85
N ALA A 221 -13.52 37.86 5.10
CA ALA A 221 -14.89 37.97 5.59
C ALA A 221 -15.55 39.11 4.79
N GLY A 222 -16.45 38.76 3.87
CA GLY A 222 -17.17 39.76 3.08
C GLY A 222 -18.16 39.16 2.07
N ASN A 223 -19.41 39.01 2.53
CA ASN A 223 -20.66 38.99 1.76
C ASN A 223 -20.90 37.91 0.69
N GLY A 224 -21.62 36.87 1.13
CA GLY A 224 -22.96 36.51 0.64
C GLY A 224 -23.25 36.62 -0.87
N GLY A 225 -23.32 35.46 -1.52
CA GLY A 225 -23.84 35.32 -2.88
C GLY A 225 -23.80 33.87 -3.35
N ALA A 226 -24.56 32.99 -2.71
CA ALA A 226 -24.71 31.61 -3.17
C ALA A 226 -25.41 31.60 -4.54
N THR A 227 -24.70 31.16 -5.59
CA THR A 227 -25.32 30.68 -6.82
C THR A 227 -24.82 29.26 -7.06
N ALA A 228 -25.66 28.29 -6.71
CA ALA A 228 -25.42 26.88 -6.98
C ALA A 228 -25.43 26.67 -8.51
N ARG A 229 -24.27 26.37 -9.10
CA ARG A 229 -24.21 25.77 -10.42
C ARG A 229 -24.51 24.28 -10.28
N ALA A 230 -25.72 23.89 -10.70
CA ALA A 230 -26.04 22.49 -10.94
C ALA A 230 -25.15 21.96 -12.08
N VAL A 231 -24.22 21.08 -11.73
CA VAL A 231 -23.44 20.32 -12.71
C VAL A 231 -24.34 19.18 -13.17
N GLY A 232 -24.69 19.16 -14.45
CA GLY A 232 -25.44 18.08 -15.07
C GLY A 232 -24.68 16.76 -14.90
N MET A 233 -25.32 15.79 -14.26
CA MET A 233 -24.83 14.43 -14.15
C MET A 233 -24.80 13.78 -15.54
N GLY A 234 -23.66 13.88 -16.22
CA GLY A 234 -23.29 12.91 -17.22
C GLY A 234 -23.07 11.57 -16.52
N SER A 235 -23.93 10.60 -16.80
CA SER A 235 -23.79 9.21 -16.38
C SER A 235 -22.49 8.64 -16.96
N ALA A 236 -21.39 8.84 -16.23
CA ALA A 236 -20.25 7.94 -16.34
C ALA A 236 -20.72 6.60 -15.77
N SER A 237 -20.61 5.54 -16.58
CA SER A 237 -20.81 4.18 -16.11
C SER A 237 -19.86 3.94 -14.93
N ALA A 238 -20.40 3.99 -13.72
CA ALA A 238 -19.66 3.64 -12.53
C ALA A 238 -19.30 2.16 -12.66
N THR A 239 -18.00 1.87 -12.78
CA THR A 239 -17.48 0.56 -12.43
C THR A 239 -18.00 0.26 -11.02
N PRO A 240 -18.71 -0.86 -10.79
CA PRO A 240 -19.27 -1.14 -9.47
C PRO A 240 -18.13 -1.13 -8.46
N THR A 241 -18.24 -0.28 -7.45
CA THR A 241 -17.34 -0.34 -6.29
C THR A 241 -17.48 -1.74 -5.69
N PRO A 242 -16.39 -2.49 -5.48
CA PRO A 242 -16.50 -3.82 -4.87
C PRO A 242 -17.27 -3.68 -3.55
N ALA A 243 -18.24 -4.57 -3.33
CA ALA A 243 -19.09 -4.53 -2.14
C ALA A 243 -18.32 -4.83 -0.85
N PHE A 244 -17.10 -5.37 -0.99
CA PHE A 244 -16.25 -5.78 0.11
C PHE A 244 -14.86 -5.13 0.01
N ASP A 245 -14.38 -4.66 1.15
CA ASP A 245 -13.07 -4.05 1.32
C ASP A 245 -12.53 -4.35 2.73
N LYS A 246 -11.43 -3.71 3.14
CA LYS A 246 -10.86 -3.89 4.49
C LYS A 246 -11.85 -3.55 5.62
N ARG A 247 -12.77 -2.62 5.41
CA ARG A 247 -13.76 -2.18 6.41
C ARG A 247 -14.98 -3.10 6.44
N ILE A 248 -15.36 -3.65 5.28
CA ILE A 248 -16.44 -4.60 5.11
C ILE A 248 -15.87 -5.86 4.45
N PRO A 249 -15.19 -6.74 5.20
CA PRO A 249 -14.57 -7.92 4.63
C PRO A 249 -15.62 -8.97 4.23
N PHE A 250 -15.31 -9.75 3.21
CA PHE A 250 -16.14 -10.84 2.72
C PHE A 250 -15.95 -12.11 3.58
N PRO A 251 -17.01 -12.76 4.08
CA PRO A 251 -16.91 -14.02 4.81
C PRO A 251 -16.67 -15.19 3.84
N ALA A 252 -15.43 -15.43 3.44
CA ALA A 252 -15.06 -16.52 2.54
C ALA A 252 -15.14 -17.88 3.24
N THR A 253 -15.67 -18.88 2.56
CA THR A 253 -15.73 -20.25 3.09
C THR A 253 -14.44 -20.99 2.78
N VAL A 254 -13.83 -21.64 3.78
CA VAL A 254 -12.69 -22.55 3.56
C VAL A 254 -13.17 -23.76 2.77
N ILE A 255 -12.63 -23.93 1.57
CA ILE A 255 -12.88 -25.10 0.72
C ILE A 255 -11.95 -26.23 1.16
N GLU A 256 -10.66 -25.92 1.25
CA GLU A 256 -9.61 -26.90 1.53
C GLU A 256 -8.53 -26.32 2.45
N ASN A 257 -7.98 -27.17 3.31
CA ASN A 257 -6.90 -26.82 4.25
C ASN A 257 -5.95 -28.02 4.43
N LEU A 258 -4.93 -28.10 3.57
CA LEU A 258 -4.02 -29.23 3.49
C LEU A 258 -2.65 -28.89 4.09
N VAL A 259 -2.07 -29.83 4.82
CA VAL A 259 -0.66 -29.76 5.22
C VAL A 259 0.21 -30.17 4.02
N LEU A 260 1.01 -29.24 3.50
CA LEU A 260 1.95 -29.45 2.39
C LEU A 260 3.25 -30.11 2.84
N THR A 261 3.65 -29.89 4.09
CA THR A 261 4.87 -30.47 4.64
C THR A 261 4.66 -31.95 4.99
N GLY A 262 5.60 -32.80 4.58
CA GLY A 262 5.63 -34.21 4.87
C GLY A 262 5.93 -34.54 6.34
N ARG A 263 5.73 -35.82 6.70
CA ARG A 263 6.03 -36.33 8.05
C ARG A 263 7.49 -36.07 8.42
N GLY A 264 7.71 -35.65 9.67
CA GLY A 264 9.05 -35.38 10.19
C GLY A 264 9.59 -33.98 9.86
N SER A 265 8.83 -33.13 9.16
CA SER A 265 9.21 -31.73 9.03
C SER A 265 9.30 -31.04 10.39
N SER A 266 10.25 -30.12 10.49
CA SER A 266 10.43 -29.23 11.64
C SER A 266 9.56 -27.97 11.58
N LYS A 267 8.68 -27.88 10.60
CA LYS A 267 7.71 -26.82 10.41
C LYS A 267 6.41 -27.40 9.87
N GLU A 268 5.37 -26.58 9.84
CA GLU A 268 4.09 -26.93 9.23
C GLU A 268 3.78 -25.83 8.21
N THR A 269 3.60 -26.19 6.95
CA THR A 269 3.16 -25.26 5.90
C THR A 269 1.90 -25.83 5.28
N ARG A 270 0.90 -24.98 5.08
CA ARG A 270 -0.43 -25.37 4.62
C ARG A 270 -0.80 -24.70 3.31
N HIS A 271 -1.56 -25.42 2.50
CA HIS A 271 -2.33 -24.90 1.39
C HIS A 271 -3.75 -24.64 1.86
N ILE A 272 -4.25 -23.42 1.67
CA ILE A 272 -5.61 -23.04 2.03
C ILE A 272 -6.33 -22.57 0.78
N GLU A 273 -7.54 -23.05 0.55
CA GLU A 273 -8.42 -22.59 -0.53
C GLU A 273 -9.65 -21.91 0.08
N LEU A 274 -9.97 -20.72 -0.41
CA LEU A 274 -11.07 -19.89 0.08
C LEU A 274 -12.01 -19.57 -1.07
N SER A 275 -13.29 -19.90 -0.90
CA SER A 275 -14.33 -19.53 -1.86
C SER A 275 -14.63 -18.04 -1.79
N LEU A 276 -14.52 -17.38 -2.93
CA LEU A 276 -14.93 -16.00 -3.18
C LEU A 276 -16.26 -15.93 -3.97
N ALA A 277 -16.95 -17.05 -4.18
CA ALA A 277 -18.17 -17.10 -4.96
C ALA A 277 -19.23 -16.13 -4.43
N GLY A 278 -19.80 -15.32 -5.33
CA GLY A 278 -20.81 -14.31 -4.99
C GLY A 278 -20.27 -13.04 -4.30
N SER A 279 -18.97 -12.93 -4.06
CA SER A 279 -18.36 -11.72 -3.47
C SER A 279 -18.23 -10.57 -4.46
N GLY A 280 -18.01 -10.88 -5.74
CA GLY A 280 -17.59 -9.90 -6.75
C GLY A 280 -16.17 -9.36 -6.53
N LEU A 281 -15.39 -9.97 -5.63
CA LEU A 281 -13.97 -9.67 -5.47
C LEU A 281 -13.20 -10.16 -6.69
N ALA A 282 -12.34 -9.29 -7.22
CA ALA A 282 -11.40 -9.61 -8.29
C ALA A 282 -9.98 -9.32 -7.80
N PHE A 283 -9.02 -10.11 -8.27
CA PHE A 283 -7.60 -9.93 -7.98
C PHE A 283 -6.76 -10.38 -9.18
N GLU A 284 -5.52 -9.92 -9.25
CA GLU A 284 -4.54 -10.35 -10.22
C GLU A 284 -3.39 -11.10 -9.54
N PRO A 285 -2.70 -12.02 -10.26
CA PRO A 285 -1.50 -12.65 -9.73
C PRO A 285 -0.49 -11.60 -9.22
N GLY A 286 -0.08 -11.76 -7.96
CA GLY A 286 0.79 -10.84 -7.25
C GLY A 286 0.07 -9.97 -6.21
N ASP A 287 -1.26 -9.95 -6.21
CA ASP A 287 -2.05 -9.39 -5.10
C ASP A 287 -1.93 -10.23 -3.82
N ALA A 288 -2.29 -9.59 -2.71
CA ALA A 288 -2.39 -10.24 -1.41
C ALA A 288 -3.85 -10.34 -0.95
N LEU A 289 -4.15 -11.40 -0.20
CA LEU A 289 -5.41 -11.53 0.52
C LEU A 289 -5.21 -11.12 1.97
N GLY A 290 -5.95 -10.12 2.42
CA GLY A 290 -6.02 -9.74 3.82
C GLY A 290 -7.01 -10.62 4.56
N VAL A 291 -6.51 -11.41 5.50
CA VAL A 291 -7.32 -12.29 6.35
C VAL A 291 -7.51 -11.63 7.70
N LEU A 292 -8.75 -11.50 8.17
CA LEU A 292 -9.06 -11.09 9.53
C LEU A 292 -9.14 -12.35 10.41
N PRO A 293 -8.14 -12.59 11.27
CA PRO A 293 -8.12 -13.80 12.07
C PRO A 293 -8.97 -13.65 13.33
N ARG A 294 -9.22 -14.77 14.01
CA ARG A 294 -9.79 -14.80 15.36
C ARG A 294 -8.75 -15.27 16.36
N ASN A 295 -8.72 -14.64 17.53
CA ASN A 295 -7.91 -15.09 18.65
C ASN A 295 -8.34 -16.50 19.10
N ASP A 296 -7.42 -17.21 19.75
CA ASP A 296 -7.71 -18.53 20.28
C ASP A 296 -8.76 -18.42 21.42
N PRO A 297 -9.93 -19.09 21.33
CA PRO A 297 -10.93 -19.05 22.38
C PRO A 297 -10.38 -19.46 23.75
N ARG A 298 -9.43 -20.40 23.79
CA ARG A 298 -8.79 -20.83 25.05
C ARG A 298 -7.95 -19.73 25.67
N LEU A 299 -7.31 -18.89 24.84
CA LEU A 299 -6.56 -17.73 25.32
C LEU A 299 -7.50 -16.66 25.86
N VAL A 300 -8.63 -16.42 25.17
CA VAL A 300 -9.68 -15.52 25.62
C VAL A 300 -10.22 -15.96 26.98
N GLU A 301 -10.58 -17.24 27.12
CA GLU A 301 -11.04 -17.83 28.38
C GLU A 301 -10.00 -17.67 29.50
N SER A 302 -8.74 -18.03 29.23
CA SER A 302 -7.66 -17.91 30.22
C SER A 302 -7.45 -16.48 30.70
N LEU A 303 -7.61 -15.51 29.82
CA LEU A 303 -7.48 -14.09 30.14
C LEU A 303 -8.69 -13.58 30.95
N LEU A 304 -9.91 -13.96 30.57
CA LEU A 304 -11.14 -13.65 31.32
C LEU A 304 -11.08 -14.21 32.74
N ASP A 305 -10.65 -15.47 32.90
CA ASP A 305 -10.49 -16.13 34.20
C ASP A 305 -9.47 -15.40 35.08
N MET A 306 -8.34 -14.98 34.49
CA MET A 306 -7.29 -14.27 35.20
C MET A 306 -7.71 -12.88 35.67
N LEU A 307 -8.49 -12.18 34.84
CA LEU A 307 -9.07 -10.87 35.16
C LEU A 307 -10.31 -10.98 36.05
N ARG A 308 -10.88 -12.18 36.20
CA ARG A 308 -12.16 -12.47 36.88
C ARG A 308 -13.32 -11.67 36.27
N LEU A 309 -13.35 -11.60 34.95
CA LEU A 309 -14.39 -10.90 34.18
C LEU A 309 -15.32 -11.90 33.50
N SER A 310 -16.61 -11.55 33.40
CA SER A 310 -17.60 -12.38 32.69
C SER A 310 -17.47 -12.17 31.18
N ALA A 311 -17.53 -13.27 30.41
CA ALA A 311 -17.55 -13.28 28.96
C ALA A 311 -18.67 -12.38 28.37
N ASP A 312 -19.85 -12.43 28.96
CA ASP A 312 -21.07 -11.74 28.50
C ASP A 312 -21.12 -10.26 28.89
N THR A 313 -20.07 -9.74 29.52
CA THR A 313 -20.05 -8.35 29.98
C THR A 313 -20.22 -7.41 28.79
N PRO A 314 -21.25 -6.53 28.79
CA PRO A 314 -21.45 -5.58 27.71
C PRO A 314 -20.28 -4.59 27.60
N LEU A 315 -19.81 -4.37 26.38
CA LEU A 315 -18.70 -3.49 26.07
C LEU A 315 -19.05 -2.57 24.90
N SER A 316 -18.54 -1.35 24.92
CA SER A 316 -18.61 -0.43 23.77
C SER A 316 -17.22 -0.23 23.22
N LEU A 317 -16.98 -0.73 22.00
CA LEU A 317 -15.77 -0.44 21.23
C LEU A 317 -16.12 0.62 20.19
N LYS A 318 -15.63 1.85 20.42
CA LYS A 318 -16.08 3.03 19.66
C LYS A 318 -17.63 3.10 19.71
N GLU A 319 -18.27 3.08 18.55
CA GLU A 319 -19.74 3.12 18.41
C GLU A 319 -20.41 1.72 18.37
N ARG A 320 -19.63 0.64 18.36
CA ARG A 320 -20.15 -0.74 18.28
C ARG A 320 -20.36 -1.33 19.68
N LYS A 321 -21.59 -1.76 19.94
CA LYS A 321 -21.93 -2.59 21.12
C LYS A 321 -21.52 -4.04 20.85
N THR A 322 -20.85 -4.66 21.82
CA THR A 322 -20.36 -6.05 21.74
C THR A 322 -20.27 -6.66 23.14
N THR A 323 -19.95 -7.94 23.24
CA THR A 323 -19.53 -8.57 24.51
C THR A 323 -18.01 -8.50 24.68
N LEU A 324 -17.53 -8.65 25.92
CA LEU A 324 -16.10 -8.72 26.20
C LEU A 324 -15.44 -9.92 25.51
N ALA A 325 -16.10 -11.08 25.49
CA ALA A 325 -15.58 -12.27 24.80
C ALA A 325 -15.43 -12.04 23.29
N ASP A 326 -16.43 -11.47 22.62
CA ASP A 326 -16.36 -11.17 21.18
C ASP A 326 -15.29 -10.11 20.88
N ALA A 327 -15.17 -9.10 21.73
CA ALA A 327 -14.14 -8.07 21.60
C ALA A 327 -12.72 -8.66 21.66
N LEU A 328 -12.45 -9.52 22.65
CA LEU A 328 -11.17 -10.21 22.78
C LEU A 328 -10.97 -11.30 21.73
N GLY A 329 -12.05 -11.89 21.21
CA GLY A 329 -12.00 -12.93 20.19
C GLY A 329 -11.69 -12.39 18.79
N GLU A 330 -12.22 -11.21 18.43
CA GLU A 330 -12.27 -10.77 17.03
C GLU A 330 -11.74 -9.35 16.80
N ALA A 331 -11.78 -8.48 17.80
CA ALA A 331 -11.55 -7.05 17.60
C ALA A 331 -10.24 -6.54 18.18
N LEU A 332 -9.68 -7.19 19.21
CA LEU A 332 -8.54 -6.70 19.98
C LEU A 332 -7.35 -7.66 19.91
N GLU A 333 -6.15 -7.09 19.87
CA GLU A 333 -4.90 -7.83 19.98
C GLU A 333 -4.66 -8.23 21.44
N ILE A 334 -4.62 -9.53 21.72
CA ILE A 334 -4.43 -10.08 23.07
C ILE A 334 -3.18 -10.98 23.17
N THR A 335 -2.39 -11.07 22.11
CA THR A 335 -1.11 -11.78 22.08
C THR A 335 0.04 -10.81 22.30
N ALA A 336 0.59 -10.23 21.23
CA ALA A 336 1.70 -9.30 21.31
C ALA A 336 1.30 -8.03 22.10
N ALA A 337 2.05 -7.74 23.17
CA ALA A 337 1.88 -6.50 23.92
C ALA A 337 2.54 -5.32 23.18
N THR A 338 2.04 -4.12 23.44
CA THR A 338 2.57 -2.85 22.88
C THR A 338 3.17 -1.98 23.99
N PRO A 339 4.01 -0.99 23.65
CA PRO A 339 4.44 0.04 24.60
C PRO A 339 3.25 0.72 25.28
N ARG A 340 2.19 1.04 24.53
CA ARG A 340 0.93 1.61 25.04
C ARG A 340 0.28 0.70 26.08
N PHE A 341 0.22 -0.61 25.84
CA PHE A 341 -0.33 -1.54 26.82
C PHE A 341 0.51 -1.59 28.10
N VAL A 342 1.84 -1.61 27.99
CA VAL A 342 2.75 -1.59 29.15
C VAL A 342 2.54 -0.31 29.98
N GLU A 343 2.45 0.84 29.33
CA GLU A 343 2.18 2.12 29.98
C GLU A 343 0.82 2.08 30.69
N HIS A 344 -0.24 1.75 29.98
CA HIS A 344 -1.58 1.64 30.53
C HIS A 344 -1.67 0.66 31.72
N TRP A 345 -1.04 -0.50 31.59
CA TRP A 345 -1.04 -1.52 32.65
C TRP A 345 -0.19 -1.11 33.85
N ALA A 346 0.87 -0.32 33.67
CA ALA A 346 1.63 0.25 34.79
C ALA A 346 0.75 1.16 35.66
N GLU A 347 -0.13 1.95 35.05
CA GLU A 347 -1.10 2.79 35.75
C GLU A 347 -2.16 1.98 36.48
N ALA A 348 -2.74 0.97 35.82
CA ALA A 348 -3.75 0.12 36.44
C ALA A 348 -3.20 -0.73 37.59
N SER A 349 -1.96 -1.22 37.47
CA SER A 349 -1.34 -2.13 38.45
C SER A 349 -0.49 -1.45 39.52
N GLY A 350 -0.02 -0.22 39.30
CA GLY A 350 0.95 0.44 40.16
C GLY A 350 2.34 -0.21 40.17
N ALA A 351 2.63 -1.12 39.22
CA ALA A 351 3.85 -1.91 39.21
C ALA A 351 5.08 -1.06 38.86
N ARG A 352 6.01 -0.91 39.81
CA ARG A 352 7.27 -0.15 39.63
C ARG A 352 8.12 -0.65 38.45
N GLU A 353 8.10 -1.95 38.18
CA GLU A 353 8.84 -2.52 37.05
C GLU A 353 8.32 -2.00 35.71
N LEU A 354 7.00 -1.95 35.52
CA LEU A 354 6.40 -1.44 34.29
C LEU A 354 6.62 0.07 34.14
N TYR A 355 6.58 0.83 35.24
CA TYR A 355 6.98 2.25 35.22
C TYR A 355 8.44 2.44 34.79
N GLY A 356 9.33 1.53 35.20
CA GLY A 356 10.74 1.54 34.82
C GLY A 356 11.01 1.28 33.34
N LEU A 357 10.01 0.83 32.57
CA LEU A 357 10.11 0.62 31.12
C LEU A 357 9.68 1.84 30.30
N ARG A 358 9.24 2.93 30.95
CA ARG A 358 8.78 4.16 30.28
C ARG A 358 9.94 5.05 29.85
N GLY A 359 9.69 5.87 28.82
CA GLY A 359 10.65 6.87 28.32
C GLY A 359 11.59 6.35 27.23
N GLU A 360 12.27 7.28 26.57
CA GLU A 360 13.16 6.99 25.42
C GLU A 360 14.41 6.22 25.83
N GLU A 361 15.00 6.53 27.00
CA GLU A 361 16.20 5.86 27.52
C GLU A 361 15.99 4.36 27.78
N GLN A 362 14.74 3.93 27.94
CA GLN A 362 14.37 2.54 28.26
C GLN A 362 13.89 1.76 27.03
N ALA A 363 14.09 2.28 25.81
CA ALA A 363 13.58 1.65 24.59
C ALA A 363 14.06 0.21 24.40
N GLU A 364 15.35 -0.07 24.62
CA GLU A 364 15.93 -1.41 24.46
C GLU A 364 15.39 -2.39 25.51
N ALA A 365 15.33 -1.96 26.78
CA ALA A 365 14.79 -2.77 27.87
C ALA A 365 13.31 -3.09 27.65
N ARG A 366 12.51 -2.10 27.21
CA ARG A 366 11.10 -2.26 26.86
C ARG A 366 10.94 -3.22 25.68
N ALA A 367 11.74 -3.09 24.62
CA ALA A 367 11.69 -3.99 23.48
C ALA A 367 12.03 -5.45 23.88
N ALA A 368 13.03 -5.65 24.73
CA ALA A 368 13.37 -6.97 25.25
C ALA A 368 12.24 -7.57 26.11
N PHE A 369 11.59 -6.74 26.93
CA PHE A 369 10.43 -7.14 27.73
C PHE A 369 9.25 -7.57 26.84
N LEU A 370 8.91 -6.77 25.82
CA LEU A 370 7.81 -7.05 24.87
C LEU A 370 8.06 -8.29 24.00
N ARG A 371 9.32 -8.57 23.63
CA ARG A 371 9.68 -9.82 22.93
C ARG A 371 9.50 -11.08 23.79
N SER A 372 9.48 -10.93 25.11
CA SER A 372 9.42 -12.05 26.06
C SER A 372 8.10 -12.17 26.81
N HIS A 373 7.16 -11.25 26.65
CA HIS A 373 5.87 -11.28 27.35
C HIS A 373 4.72 -10.90 26.40
N HIS A 374 3.71 -11.76 26.33
CA HIS A 374 2.42 -11.40 25.75
C HIS A 374 1.55 -10.64 26.77
N VAL A 375 0.42 -10.10 26.33
CA VAL A 375 -0.59 -9.46 27.19
C VAL A 375 -0.94 -10.35 28.39
N ILE A 376 -1.23 -11.64 28.14
CA ILE A 376 -1.57 -12.58 29.22
C ILE A 376 -0.42 -12.77 30.24
N ASP A 377 0.84 -12.75 29.79
CA ASP A 377 2.00 -12.93 30.67
C ASP A 377 2.20 -11.69 31.56
N ILE A 378 1.95 -10.50 31.02
CA ILE A 378 1.99 -9.23 31.76
C ILE A 378 0.87 -9.19 32.81
N VAL A 379 -0.37 -9.53 32.42
CA VAL A 379 -1.52 -9.59 33.34
C VAL A 379 -1.26 -10.60 34.46
N ARG A 380 -0.68 -11.76 34.13
CA ARG A 380 -0.33 -12.80 35.11
C ARG A 380 0.71 -12.33 36.11
N ARG A 381 1.74 -11.64 35.63
CA ARG A 381 2.85 -11.16 36.44
C ARG A 381 2.47 -9.95 37.31
N PHE A 382 1.58 -9.09 36.83
CA PHE A 382 1.14 -7.87 37.50
C PHE A 382 -0.40 -7.83 37.61
N PRO A 383 -1.01 -8.66 38.47
CA PRO A 383 -2.45 -8.79 38.55
C PRO A 383 -3.12 -7.55 39.14
N VAL A 384 -4.26 -7.15 38.57
CA VAL A 384 -5.10 -6.04 39.06
C VAL A 384 -6.44 -6.61 39.53
N GLN A 385 -6.78 -6.42 40.80
CA GLN A 385 -8.03 -6.94 41.37
C GLN A 385 -9.20 -5.99 41.06
N GLY A 386 -10.30 -6.54 40.55
CA GLY A 386 -11.53 -5.77 40.29
C GLY A 386 -11.40 -4.75 39.17
N ILE A 387 -10.54 -5.01 38.18
CA ILE A 387 -10.37 -4.14 37.03
C ILE A 387 -11.68 -4.03 36.24
N ASP A 388 -12.04 -2.81 35.86
CA ASP A 388 -13.18 -2.56 35.00
C ASP A 388 -12.88 -3.04 33.54
N PRO A 389 -13.82 -3.73 32.86
CA PRO A 389 -13.63 -4.21 31.49
C PRO A 389 -13.22 -3.12 30.50
N GLN A 390 -13.83 -1.93 30.57
CA GLN A 390 -13.51 -0.83 29.66
C GLN A 390 -12.08 -0.34 29.90
N THR A 391 -11.67 -0.29 31.16
CA THR A 391 -10.30 0.03 31.57
C THR A 391 -9.32 -1.00 31.03
N PHE A 392 -9.60 -2.31 31.09
CA PHE A 392 -8.69 -3.31 30.50
C PHE A 392 -8.50 -3.11 29.00
N VAL A 393 -9.60 -3.04 28.25
CA VAL A 393 -9.54 -2.98 26.78
C VAL A 393 -8.99 -1.66 26.25
N ALA A 394 -9.04 -0.57 27.00
CA ALA A 394 -8.51 0.74 26.59
C ALA A 394 -7.00 0.73 26.33
N GLY A 395 -6.27 -0.19 26.95
CA GLY A 395 -4.83 -0.40 26.72
C GLY A 395 -4.52 -1.30 25.52
N LEU A 396 -5.50 -2.04 25.00
CA LEU A 396 -5.31 -2.97 23.88
C LEU A 396 -5.48 -2.24 22.54
N ARG A 397 -4.75 -2.71 21.54
CA ARG A 397 -4.90 -2.22 20.16
C ARG A 397 -5.88 -3.08 19.36
N PRO A 398 -6.42 -2.59 18.23
CA PRO A 398 -7.22 -3.41 17.34
C PRO A 398 -6.44 -4.58 16.76
N LEU A 399 -7.08 -5.74 16.66
CA LEU A 399 -6.53 -6.92 16.00
C LEU A 399 -6.33 -6.61 14.51
N GLN A 400 -5.12 -6.83 14.01
CA GLN A 400 -4.77 -6.49 12.64
C GLN A 400 -5.03 -7.66 11.68
N PRO A 401 -5.52 -7.40 10.46
CA PRO A 401 -5.54 -8.38 9.40
C PRO A 401 -4.12 -8.87 9.07
N ARG A 402 -3.99 -10.10 8.59
CA ARG A 402 -2.74 -10.65 8.09
C ARG A 402 -2.81 -10.80 6.58
N LEU A 403 -1.86 -10.20 5.88
CA LEU A 403 -1.73 -10.30 4.42
C LEU A 403 -1.00 -11.60 4.05
N TYR A 404 -1.49 -12.26 3.01
CA TYR A 404 -0.86 -13.42 2.39
C TYR A 404 -0.81 -13.21 0.88
N SER A 405 0.36 -13.39 0.25
CA SER A 405 0.46 -13.37 -1.21
C SER A 405 -0.43 -14.47 -1.80
N ILE A 406 -1.31 -14.12 -2.73
CA ILE A 406 -2.27 -15.05 -3.32
C ILE A 406 -1.51 -16.07 -4.18
N ALA A 407 -1.83 -17.35 -3.98
CA ALA A 407 -1.18 -18.50 -4.60
C ALA A 407 -2.00 -19.13 -5.75
N SER A 408 -3.03 -18.44 -6.23
CA SER A 408 -3.85 -18.83 -7.38
C SER A 408 -4.02 -17.68 -8.38
N SER A 409 -4.40 -18.05 -9.60
CA SER A 409 -4.93 -17.14 -10.62
C SER A 409 -6.44 -17.35 -10.76
N LEU A 410 -7.23 -16.27 -10.89
CA LEU A 410 -8.65 -16.37 -11.21
C LEU A 410 -8.93 -17.01 -12.58
N ALA A 411 -7.95 -17.00 -13.50
CA ALA A 411 -8.07 -17.66 -14.78
C ALA A 411 -7.98 -19.20 -14.66
N ALA A 412 -7.29 -19.70 -13.63
CA ALA A 412 -7.14 -21.13 -13.36
C ALA A 412 -8.14 -21.64 -12.31
N ALA A 413 -8.40 -20.84 -11.27
CA ALA A 413 -9.34 -21.15 -10.19
C ALA A 413 -10.36 -20.00 -10.05
N PRO A 414 -11.42 -20.00 -10.88
CA PRO A 414 -12.46 -18.98 -10.82
C PRO A 414 -13.11 -18.95 -9.43
N ASP A 415 -13.38 -17.75 -8.92
CA ASP A 415 -14.01 -17.55 -7.62
C ASP A 415 -13.26 -18.18 -6.42
N GLU A 416 -11.95 -18.43 -6.53
CA GLU A 416 -11.15 -19.03 -5.46
C GLU A 416 -9.83 -18.27 -5.21
N ALA A 417 -9.51 -18.04 -3.93
CA ALA A 417 -8.20 -17.52 -3.52
C ALA A 417 -7.44 -18.56 -2.71
N HIS A 418 -6.24 -18.92 -3.18
CA HIS A 418 -5.41 -19.93 -2.54
C HIS A 418 -4.30 -19.24 -1.75
N LEU A 419 -3.94 -19.78 -0.59
CA LEU A 419 -2.87 -19.27 0.27
C LEU A 419 -1.84 -20.35 0.57
N THR A 420 -0.57 -19.95 0.71
CA THR A 420 0.49 -20.82 1.24
C THR A 420 0.94 -20.30 2.61
N VAL A 421 0.49 -20.94 3.68
CA VAL A 421 0.61 -20.43 5.05
C VAL A 421 1.61 -21.24 5.86
N SER A 422 2.69 -20.62 6.32
CA SER A 422 3.57 -21.26 7.32
C SER A 422 2.99 -21.04 8.72
N THR A 423 2.73 -22.13 9.45
CA THR A 423 2.24 -22.07 10.82
C THR A 423 3.34 -21.57 11.75
N VAL A 424 3.06 -20.49 12.47
CA VAL A 424 3.97 -19.92 13.46
C VAL A 424 3.68 -20.60 14.79
N ARG A 425 4.68 -21.31 15.33
CA ARG A 425 4.63 -21.97 16.64
C ARG A 425 5.93 -21.69 17.39
N TYR A 426 5.83 -21.40 18.67
CA TYR A 426 6.97 -21.15 19.56
C TYR A 426 6.58 -21.46 21.00
N GLU A 427 7.56 -21.47 21.91
CA GLU A 427 7.32 -21.61 23.34
C GLU A 427 7.64 -20.28 24.03
N LEU A 428 6.79 -19.87 24.96
CA LEU A 428 7.03 -18.71 25.80
C LEU A 428 6.67 -19.05 27.25
N HIS A 429 7.61 -18.85 28.16
CA HIS A 429 7.46 -19.23 29.58
C HIS A 429 7.02 -20.70 29.81
N GLY A 430 7.48 -21.63 28.97
CA GLY A 430 7.11 -23.05 29.06
C GLY A 430 5.72 -23.37 28.51
N GLU A 431 5.00 -22.40 27.95
CA GLU A 431 3.71 -22.59 27.31
C GLU A 431 3.83 -22.53 25.77
N PRO A 432 3.19 -23.45 25.04
CA PRO A 432 3.13 -23.36 23.59
C PRO A 432 2.31 -22.14 23.16
N ARG A 433 2.83 -21.41 22.19
CA ARG A 433 2.21 -20.25 21.54
C ARG A 433 2.12 -20.49 20.04
N SER A 434 1.15 -19.83 19.41
CA SER A 434 1.01 -19.81 17.96
C SER A 434 0.71 -18.41 17.46
N GLY A 435 1.09 -18.10 16.22
CA GLY A 435 0.63 -16.87 15.57
C GLY A 435 -0.89 -16.86 15.44
N VAL A 436 -1.53 -15.69 15.58
CA VAL A 436 -3.00 -15.58 15.59
C VAL A 436 -3.62 -16.12 14.30
N ALA A 437 -3.22 -15.56 13.15
CA ALA A 437 -3.77 -15.96 11.84
C ALA A 437 -3.36 -17.36 11.39
N SER A 438 -2.07 -17.69 11.48
CA SER A 438 -1.61 -19.01 11.05
C SER A 438 -2.03 -20.14 12.00
N GLY A 439 -2.16 -19.85 13.30
CA GLY A 439 -2.76 -20.76 14.28
C GLY A 439 -4.27 -20.95 14.08
N HIS A 440 -4.99 -19.91 13.64
CA HIS A 440 -6.39 -20.00 13.24
C HIS A 440 -6.54 -21.00 12.08
N PHE A 441 -5.76 -20.86 11.01
CA PHE A 441 -5.76 -21.85 9.93
C PHE A 441 -5.30 -23.24 10.38
N ALA A 442 -4.29 -23.32 11.24
CA ALA A 442 -3.69 -24.60 11.59
C ALA A 442 -4.52 -25.50 12.52
N GLY A 443 -5.50 -24.94 13.24
CA GLY A 443 -6.27 -25.74 14.20
C GLY A 443 -7.73 -25.37 14.36
N ARG A 444 -8.24 -24.39 13.62
CA ARG A 444 -9.60 -23.86 13.81
C ARG A 444 -10.32 -23.45 12.52
N ALA A 445 -9.70 -23.60 11.36
CA ALA A 445 -10.30 -23.28 10.06
C ALA A 445 -10.37 -24.56 9.19
N GLU A 446 -11.18 -25.51 9.66
CA GLU A 446 -11.51 -26.70 8.88
C GLU A 446 -12.38 -26.31 7.66
N PRO A 447 -12.52 -27.18 6.64
CA PRO A 447 -13.48 -26.97 5.57
C PRO A 447 -14.87 -26.55 6.08
N ASP A 448 -15.56 -25.71 5.32
CA ASP A 448 -16.83 -25.05 5.65
C ASP A 448 -16.75 -23.92 6.71
N THR A 449 -15.57 -23.66 7.28
CA THR A 449 -15.39 -22.52 8.20
C THR A 449 -15.41 -21.19 7.43
N ALA A 450 -16.16 -20.20 7.92
CA ALA A 450 -16.12 -18.85 7.37
C ALA A 450 -14.94 -18.05 7.93
N VAL A 451 -14.16 -17.43 7.04
CA VAL A 451 -13.03 -16.56 7.35
C VAL A 451 -13.20 -15.24 6.60
N SER A 452 -13.19 -14.12 7.34
CA SER A 452 -13.35 -12.79 6.76
C SER A 452 -12.09 -12.36 6.01
N VAL A 453 -12.25 -11.99 4.74
CA VAL A 453 -11.15 -11.63 3.84
C VAL A 453 -11.43 -10.39 2.99
N TYR A 454 -10.37 -9.76 2.48
CA TYR A 454 -10.44 -8.72 1.45
C TYR A 454 -9.22 -8.80 0.53
N VAL A 455 -9.34 -8.27 -0.69
CA VAL A 455 -8.20 -8.18 -1.63
C VAL A 455 -7.41 -6.91 -1.36
N GLN A 456 -6.10 -7.05 -1.27
CA GLN A 456 -5.14 -5.96 -1.22
C GLN A 456 -4.36 -5.92 -2.55
N GLU A 457 -4.64 -4.91 -3.36
CA GLU A 457 -3.92 -4.69 -4.63
C GLU A 457 -2.42 -4.43 -4.39
N ASN A 458 -1.56 -5.04 -5.21
CA ASN A 458 -0.12 -4.80 -5.28
C ASN A 458 0.36 -4.49 -6.71
N ARG A 459 0.27 -3.23 -7.09
CA ARG A 459 0.61 -2.77 -8.45
C ARG A 459 2.09 -2.91 -8.82
N HIS A 460 2.96 -3.11 -7.83
CA HIS A 460 4.40 -3.20 -8.02
C HIS A 460 4.89 -4.65 -8.15
N PHE A 461 3.99 -5.63 -8.03
CA PHE A 461 4.28 -7.06 -8.18
C PHE A 461 3.33 -7.71 -9.19
N ARG A 462 3.72 -7.69 -10.47
CA ARG A 462 2.90 -8.12 -11.60
C ARG A 462 3.69 -8.85 -12.67
N LEU A 463 3.00 -9.78 -13.35
CA LEU A 463 3.49 -10.41 -14.57
C LEU A 463 3.73 -9.38 -15.68
N PRO A 464 4.76 -9.58 -16.53
CA PRO A 464 4.97 -8.77 -17.73
C PRO A 464 4.06 -9.26 -18.87
N GLY A 465 4.30 -8.77 -20.09
CA GLY A 465 3.68 -9.32 -21.30
C GLY A 465 4.02 -10.80 -21.51
N ASP A 466 3.17 -11.49 -22.28
CA ASP A 466 3.18 -12.95 -22.40
C ASP A 466 4.46 -13.54 -23.02
N ASP A 467 5.18 -12.76 -23.83
CA ASP A 467 6.44 -13.14 -24.49
C ASP A 467 7.68 -12.90 -23.61
N ALA A 468 7.57 -12.07 -22.58
CA ALA A 468 8.70 -11.70 -21.73
C ALA A 468 9.13 -12.86 -20.82
N PRO A 469 10.45 -13.15 -20.72
CA PRO A 469 10.96 -14.16 -19.79
C PRO A 469 10.81 -13.72 -18.33
N ILE A 470 10.60 -14.68 -17.42
CA ILE A 470 10.51 -14.41 -15.98
C ILE A 470 11.44 -15.29 -15.15
N LEU A 471 12.22 -14.67 -14.26
CA LEU A 471 13.06 -15.33 -13.27
C LEU A 471 12.45 -15.12 -11.87
N MET A 472 11.90 -16.19 -11.31
CA MET A 472 11.22 -16.21 -10.02
C MET A 472 12.14 -16.82 -8.96
N ILE A 473 12.37 -16.10 -7.86
CA ILE A 473 13.30 -16.51 -6.81
C ILE A 473 12.58 -16.47 -5.47
N GLY A 474 12.30 -17.65 -4.90
CA GLY A 474 11.56 -17.73 -3.64
C GLY A 474 12.02 -18.86 -2.74
N ALA A 475 11.87 -18.68 -1.44
CA ALA A 475 12.11 -19.74 -0.47
C ALA A 475 10.91 -19.93 0.46
N GLY A 476 10.63 -21.18 0.83
CA GLY A 476 9.49 -21.55 1.66
C GLY A 476 8.18 -21.03 1.07
N THR A 477 7.42 -20.27 1.85
CA THR A 477 6.13 -19.69 1.42
C THR A 477 6.27 -18.61 0.35
N GLY A 478 7.49 -18.12 0.06
CA GLY A 478 7.74 -17.20 -1.05
C GLY A 478 7.46 -17.77 -2.44
N VAL A 479 7.12 -19.07 -2.55
CA VAL A 479 6.65 -19.68 -3.79
C VAL A 479 5.18 -19.37 -4.11
N ALA A 480 4.42 -18.86 -3.12
CA ALA A 480 2.99 -18.56 -3.26
C ALA A 480 2.65 -17.77 -4.53
N PRO A 481 3.17 -16.54 -4.75
CA PRO A 481 2.80 -15.77 -5.93
C PRO A 481 3.30 -16.42 -7.24
N TYR A 482 4.34 -17.24 -7.20
CA TYR A 482 4.86 -17.91 -8.39
C TYR A 482 3.97 -19.06 -8.87
N ARG A 483 3.22 -19.68 -7.95
CA ARG A 483 2.14 -20.60 -8.31
C ARG A 483 1.06 -19.86 -9.10
N ALA A 484 0.59 -18.71 -8.59
CA ALA A 484 -0.37 -17.86 -9.29
C ALA A 484 0.15 -17.40 -10.66
N PHE A 485 1.43 -17.00 -10.75
CA PHE A 485 2.04 -16.55 -12.00
C PHE A 485 2.06 -17.65 -13.06
N LEU A 486 2.44 -18.86 -12.68
CA LEU A 486 2.51 -19.98 -13.63
C LEU A 486 1.12 -20.44 -14.08
N GLN A 487 0.15 -20.47 -13.17
CA GLN A 487 -1.25 -20.72 -13.51
C GLN A 487 -1.81 -19.70 -14.50
N GLU A 488 -1.53 -18.41 -14.28
CA GLU A 488 -1.95 -17.35 -15.21
C GLU A 488 -1.28 -17.50 -16.58
N ARG A 489 0.03 -17.77 -16.61
CA ARG A 489 0.76 -17.96 -17.87
C ARG A 489 0.25 -19.16 -18.65
N GLU A 490 -0.06 -20.25 -17.97
CA GLU A 490 -0.70 -21.42 -18.59
C GLU A 490 -2.06 -21.06 -19.18
N ALA A 491 -2.94 -20.44 -18.39
CA ALA A 491 -4.29 -20.07 -18.83
C ALA A 491 -4.29 -19.09 -20.02
N ARG A 492 -3.31 -18.18 -20.07
CA ARG A 492 -3.13 -17.23 -21.19
C ARG A 492 -2.42 -17.84 -22.40
N GLY A 493 -1.80 -19.02 -22.27
CA GLY A 493 -0.94 -19.58 -23.31
C GLY A 493 0.33 -18.76 -23.55
N ALA A 494 0.89 -18.17 -22.50
CA ALA A 494 2.06 -17.30 -22.58
C ALA A 494 3.30 -18.05 -23.10
N THR A 495 4.02 -17.45 -24.06
CA THR A 495 5.12 -18.11 -24.79
C THR A 495 6.51 -17.82 -24.23
N GLY A 496 6.64 -16.76 -23.42
CA GLY A 496 7.90 -16.42 -22.78
C GLY A 496 8.36 -17.52 -21.80
N ARG A 497 9.66 -17.57 -21.56
CA ARG A 497 10.28 -18.62 -20.73
C ARG A 497 10.12 -18.30 -19.24
N SER A 498 9.86 -19.33 -18.43
CA SER A 498 9.75 -19.19 -16.97
C SER A 498 10.84 -19.97 -16.27
N TRP A 499 11.53 -19.37 -15.30
CA TRP A 499 12.53 -20.04 -14.47
C TRP A 499 12.25 -19.80 -12.99
N LEU A 500 12.06 -20.89 -12.24
CA LEU A 500 11.92 -20.87 -10.79
C LEU A 500 13.22 -21.31 -10.08
N VAL A 501 13.74 -20.49 -9.18
CA VAL A 501 14.78 -20.85 -8.21
C VAL A 501 14.14 -20.94 -6.82
N PHE A 502 13.93 -22.16 -6.35
CA PHE A 502 13.20 -22.46 -5.12
C PHE A 502 14.12 -22.93 -4.00
N GLY A 503 13.91 -22.43 -2.78
CA GLY A 503 14.69 -22.80 -1.60
C GLY A 503 13.83 -23.34 -0.45
N GLU A 504 14.31 -24.39 0.23
CA GLU A 504 13.65 -24.91 1.42
C GLU A 504 14.62 -25.68 2.35
N ARG A 505 14.13 -26.26 3.46
CA ARG A 505 14.93 -26.99 4.44
C ARG A 505 15.32 -28.36 3.90
N ASN A 506 14.34 -29.18 3.57
CA ASN A 506 14.56 -30.59 3.24
C ASN A 506 13.74 -31.02 2.00
N PHE A 507 14.36 -31.81 1.13
CA PHE A 507 13.74 -32.31 -0.11
C PHE A 507 12.52 -33.20 0.19
N HIS A 508 12.64 -34.14 1.12
CA HIS A 508 11.59 -35.13 1.36
C HIS A 508 10.40 -34.61 2.17
N SER A 509 10.59 -33.65 3.06
CA SER A 509 9.56 -33.18 3.99
C SER A 509 9.02 -31.80 3.69
N ASP A 510 9.72 -30.99 2.90
CA ASP A 510 9.39 -29.56 2.78
C ASP A 510 9.30 -29.07 1.33
N PHE A 511 9.41 -29.93 0.32
CA PHE A 511 9.31 -29.54 -1.08
C PHE A 511 7.85 -29.22 -1.47
N LEU A 512 7.45 -27.97 -1.21
CA LEU A 512 6.10 -27.46 -1.46
C LEU A 512 5.72 -27.57 -2.95
N TYR A 513 4.50 -28.06 -3.21
CA TYR A 513 3.90 -28.21 -4.55
C TYR A 513 4.76 -29.01 -5.56
N GLN A 514 5.55 -29.98 -5.08
CA GLN A 514 6.49 -30.74 -5.91
C GLN A 514 5.86 -31.33 -7.19
N ILE A 515 4.68 -31.93 -7.08
CA ILE A 515 4.01 -32.58 -8.22
C ILE A 515 3.60 -31.53 -9.26
N GLU A 516 2.97 -30.43 -8.83
CA GLU A 516 2.56 -29.32 -9.69
C GLU A 516 3.75 -28.72 -10.46
N TRP A 517 4.91 -28.53 -9.81
CA TRP A 517 6.11 -28.06 -10.50
C TRP A 517 6.64 -29.04 -11.56
N GLN A 518 6.53 -30.34 -11.31
CA GLN A 518 6.96 -31.36 -12.26
C GLN A 518 6.06 -31.40 -13.49
N ASP A 519 4.75 -31.25 -13.29
CA ASP A 519 3.77 -31.19 -14.38
C ASP A 519 3.99 -29.92 -15.22
N LEU A 520 4.15 -28.75 -14.58
CA LEU A 520 4.45 -27.49 -15.29
C LEU A 520 5.79 -27.53 -16.06
N LEU A 521 6.79 -28.26 -15.57
CA LEU A 521 8.06 -28.50 -16.29
C LEU A 521 7.85 -29.37 -17.52
N LYS A 522 7.04 -30.42 -17.39
CA LYS A 522 6.72 -31.35 -18.48
C LYS A 522 5.92 -30.66 -19.58
N ASP A 523 4.99 -29.80 -19.21
CA ASP A 523 4.11 -29.08 -20.13
C ASP A 523 4.77 -27.82 -20.72
N GLY A 524 5.96 -27.44 -20.22
CA GLY A 524 6.78 -26.37 -20.76
C GLY A 524 6.41 -24.96 -20.28
N VAL A 525 5.35 -24.82 -19.49
CA VAL A 525 4.94 -23.56 -18.82
C VAL A 525 6.08 -23.08 -17.90
N LEU A 526 6.65 -24.00 -17.12
CA LEU A 526 7.88 -23.79 -16.38
C LEU A 526 9.05 -24.30 -17.22
N SER A 527 9.86 -23.42 -17.78
CA SER A 527 10.96 -23.82 -18.67
C SER A 527 12.16 -24.38 -17.91
N ARG A 528 12.36 -23.97 -16.66
CA ARG A 528 13.49 -24.40 -15.82
C ARG A 528 13.17 -24.27 -14.34
N MET A 529 13.68 -25.21 -13.55
CA MET A 529 13.64 -25.14 -12.09
C MET A 529 14.99 -25.49 -11.47
N ASN A 530 15.42 -24.72 -10.48
CA ASN A 530 16.59 -25.03 -9.66
C ASN A 530 16.21 -24.98 -8.18
N VAL A 531 16.62 -26.00 -7.42
CA VAL A 531 16.22 -26.17 -6.01
C VAL A 531 17.40 -26.12 -5.06
N ALA A 532 17.19 -25.53 -3.89
CA ALA A 532 18.18 -25.43 -2.82
C ALA A 532 17.61 -25.97 -1.50
N PHE A 533 18.18 -27.07 -0.98
CA PHE A 533 17.79 -27.65 0.31
C PHE A 533 18.87 -27.40 1.36
N SER A 534 18.55 -26.58 2.35
CA SER A 534 19.51 -26.06 3.32
C SER A 534 19.92 -27.07 4.40
N ARG A 535 19.21 -28.20 4.55
CA ARG A 535 19.40 -29.19 5.63
C ARG A 535 19.63 -30.63 5.16
N ASP A 536 19.68 -30.88 3.85
CA ASP A 536 19.89 -32.25 3.32
C ASP A 536 21.37 -32.64 3.24
N GLY A 537 22.28 -31.65 3.20
CA GLY A 537 23.73 -31.86 3.11
C GLY A 537 24.49 -31.30 4.30
N ALA A 538 25.80 -31.62 4.37
CA ALA A 538 26.70 -31.05 5.38
C ALA A 538 26.89 -29.53 5.21
N ALA A 539 26.86 -29.03 3.97
CA ALA A 539 26.90 -27.61 3.66
C ALA A 539 25.49 -27.06 3.38
N LYS A 540 25.19 -25.87 3.91
CA LYS A 540 23.89 -25.22 3.67
C LYS A 540 23.83 -24.62 2.27
N THR A 541 22.93 -25.13 1.45
CA THR A 541 22.64 -24.59 0.11
C THR A 541 21.41 -23.70 0.15
N TYR A 542 21.52 -22.50 -0.41
CA TYR A 542 20.43 -21.51 -0.50
C TYR A 542 20.25 -21.03 -1.95
N VAL A 543 19.17 -20.28 -2.22
CA VAL A 543 18.82 -19.81 -3.57
C VAL A 543 19.92 -18.94 -4.20
N GLN A 544 20.58 -18.08 -3.42
CA GLN A 544 21.69 -17.26 -3.88
C GLN A 544 22.89 -18.09 -4.36
N HIS A 545 23.13 -19.26 -3.76
CA HIS A 545 24.17 -20.17 -4.23
C HIS A 545 23.81 -20.76 -5.60
N ARG A 546 22.54 -21.10 -5.83
CA ARG A 546 22.05 -21.58 -7.14
C ARG A 546 22.10 -20.50 -8.21
N LEU A 547 21.83 -19.25 -7.86
CA LEU A 547 21.99 -18.12 -8.78
C LEU A 547 23.45 -17.97 -9.22
N ILE A 548 24.40 -18.06 -8.29
CA ILE A 548 25.84 -17.97 -8.58
C ILE A 548 26.32 -19.17 -9.41
N GLU A 549 25.87 -20.38 -9.09
CA GLU A 549 26.18 -21.59 -9.87
C GLU A 549 25.74 -21.46 -11.34
N HIS A 550 24.63 -20.76 -11.57
CA HIS A 550 24.09 -20.50 -12.91
C HIS A 550 24.29 -19.05 -13.37
N ALA A 551 25.34 -18.38 -12.89
CA ALA A 551 25.57 -16.94 -13.12
C ALA A 551 25.50 -16.54 -14.60
N ARG A 552 26.11 -17.33 -15.49
CA ARG A 552 26.11 -17.06 -16.93
C ARG A 552 24.69 -17.03 -17.51
N ASP A 553 23.87 -18.03 -17.16
CA ASP A 553 22.50 -18.13 -17.67
C ASP A 553 21.61 -17.05 -17.07
N VAL A 554 21.77 -16.76 -15.76
CA VAL A 554 21.05 -15.67 -15.10
C VAL A 554 21.35 -14.35 -15.81
N PHE A 555 22.62 -14.04 -16.05
CA PHE A 555 22.99 -12.81 -16.74
C PHE A 555 22.44 -12.77 -18.17
N ALA A 556 22.48 -13.87 -18.91
CA ALA A 556 21.88 -13.94 -20.25
C ALA A 556 20.37 -13.63 -20.23
N TRP A 557 19.63 -14.16 -19.25
CA TRP A 557 18.21 -13.84 -19.09
C TRP A 557 17.97 -12.35 -18.80
N LEU A 558 18.82 -11.72 -17.97
CA LEU A 558 18.73 -10.27 -17.73
C LEU A 558 18.90 -9.47 -19.02
N GLU A 559 19.85 -9.87 -19.87
CA GLU A 559 20.10 -9.21 -21.16
C GLU A 559 19.00 -9.52 -22.20
N GLU A 560 18.33 -10.67 -22.10
CA GLU A 560 17.15 -11.04 -22.93
C GLU A 560 15.88 -10.26 -22.55
N GLY A 561 15.92 -9.39 -21.55
CA GLY A 561 14.74 -8.62 -21.12
C GLY A 561 13.95 -9.26 -19.99
N ALA A 562 14.47 -10.29 -19.31
CA ALA A 562 13.73 -10.98 -18.25
C ALA A 562 13.28 -10.03 -17.12
N HIS A 563 12.10 -10.32 -16.57
CA HIS A 563 11.62 -9.75 -15.31
C HIS A 563 12.02 -10.66 -14.15
N VAL A 564 12.64 -10.09 -13.13
CA VAL A 564 13.14 -10.78 -11.94
C VAL A 564 12.22 -10.50 -10.77
N TYR A 565 11.82 -11.56 -10.08
CA TYR A 565 10.96 -11.51 -8.92
C TYR A 565 11.67 -12.16 -7.74
N VAL A 566 11.58 -11.53 -6.57
CA VAL A 566 12.08 -12.07 -5.31
C VAL A 566 10.96 -12.06 -4.27
N CYS A 567 10.65 -13.22 -3.69
CA CYS A 567 9.60 -13.34 -2.68
C CYS A 567 10.04 -14.21 -1.49
N GLY A 568 9.73 -13.76 -0.28
CA GLY A 568 10.07 -14.46 0.97
C GLY A 568 10.56 -13.53 2.09
N ASP A 569 11.54 -14.00 2.86
CA ASP A 569 12.10 -13.29 4.03
C ASP A 569 12.81 -11.98 3.64
N GLY A 570 12.25 -10.85 4.06
CA GLY A 570 12.80 -9.52 3.78
C GLY A 570 14.13 -9.21 4.49
N ALA A 571 14.36 -9.82 5.65
CA ALA A 571 15.54 -9.54 6.48
C ALA A 571 16.80 -10.27 6.00
N LYS A 572 16.65 -11.45 5.38
CA LYS A 572 17.79 -12.29 4.97
C LYS A 572 17.81 -12.62 3.49
N LEU A 573 16.70 -13.14 2.95
CA LEU A 573 16.67 -13.65 1.58
C LEU A 573 16.83 -12.53 0.55
N ALA A 574 16.06 -11.45 0.66
CA ALA A 574 16.12 -10.35 -0.29
C ALA A 574 17.54 -9.71 -0.40
N PRO A 575 18.20 -9.35 0.72
CA PRO A 575 19.56 -8.81 0.69
C PRO A 575 20.59 -9.77 0.07
N ASP A 576 20.51 -11.06 0.41
CA ASP A 576 21.44 -12.08 -0.11
C ASP A 576 21.26 -12.31 -1.62
N VAL A 577 20.02 -12.35 -2.09
CA VAL A 577 19.70 -12.46 -3.52
C VAL A 577 20.16 -11.22 -4.28
N HIS A 578 19.91 -10.03 -3.74
CA HIS A 578 20.37 -8.77 -4.33
C HIS A 578 21.90 -8.74 -4.46
N ALA A 579 22.61 -9.16 -3.41
CA ALA A 579 24.07 -9.26 -3.42
C ALA A 579 24.56 -10.27 -4.47
N ALA A 580 23.90 -11.41 -4.62
CA ALA A 580 24.24 -12.41 -5.64
C ALA A 580 24.01 -11.90 -7.06
N LEU A 581 22.87 -11.26 -7.33
CA LEU A 581 22.59 -10.65 -8.63
C LEU A 581 23.64 -9.59 -8.98
N ARG A 582 24.06 -8.76 -8.01
CA ARG A 582 25.14 -7.79 -8.21
C ARG A 582 26.44 -8.49 -8.60
N THR A 583 26.82 -9.54 -7.87
CA THR A 583 28.02 -10.33 -8.20
C THR A 583 27.95 -10.92 -9.59
N ILE A 584 26.78 -11.43 -10.02
CA ILE A 584 26.55 -11.96 -11.37
C ILE A 584 26.77 -10.86 -12.42
N VAL A 585 26.15 -9.69 -12.25
CA VAL A 585 26.30 -8.55 -13.19
C VAL A 585 27.75 -8.07 -13.26
N GLN A 586 28.47 -8.06 -12.13
CA GLN A 586 29.90 -7.70 -12.12
C GLN A 586 30.74 -8.71 -12.92
N GLN A 587 30.58 -10.00 -12.65
CA GLN A 587 31.41 -11.05 -13.23
C GLN A 587 31.08 -11.30 -14.71
N GLN A 588 29.80 -11.41 -15.05
CA GLN A 588 29.35 -11.78 -16.39
C GLN A 588 29.23 -10.57 -17.32
N GLY A 589 28.91 -9.40 -16.76
CA GLY A 589 28.84 -8.14 -17.51
C GLY A 589 30.17 -7.39 -17.62
N GLY A 590 31.22 -7.84 -16.92
CA GLY A 590 32.52 -7.14 -16.88
C GLY A 590 32.44 -5.74 -16.26
N ARG A 591 31.50 -5.53 -15.32
CA ARG A 591 31.20 -4.21 -14.74
C ARG A 591 31.83 -4.04 -13.36
N GLY A 592 32.27 -2.81 -13.06
CA GLY A 592 32.64 -2.42 -11.71
C GLY A 592 31.44 -2.43 -10.76
N LYS A 593 31.68 -2.45 -9.44
CA LYS A 593 30.61 -2.52 -8.42
C LYS A 593 29.53 -1.46 -8.58
N ALA A 594 29.93 -0.19 -8.69
CA ALA A 594 28.98 0.91 -8.86
C ALA A 594 28.12 0.78 -10.13
N ALA A 595 28.73 0.34 -11.24
CA ALA A 595 28.00 0.13 -12.50
C ALA A 595 27.04 -1.07 -12.43
N ALA A 596 27.32 -2.07 -11.59
CA ALA A 596 26.41 -3.19 -11.33
C ALA A 596 25.24 -2.76 -10.42
N ASP A 597 25.51 -1.95 -9.39
CA ASP A 597 24.46 -1.35 -8.55
C ASP A 597 23.54 -0.46 -9.40
N ASP A 598 24.10 0.38 -10.27
CA ASP A 598 23.33 1.23 -11.21
C ASP A 598 22.48 0.41 -12.19
N TYR A 599 23.00 -0.74 -12.66
CA TYR A 599 22.29 -1.67 -13.55
C TYR A 599 21.07 -2.28 -12.84
N LEU A 600 21.24 -2.81 -11.62
CA LEU A 600 20.12 -3.35 -10.85
C LEU A 600 19.11 -2.27 -10.49
N GLY A 601 19.57 -1.06 -10.15
CA GLY A 601 18.71 0.09 -9.91
C GLY A 601 17.93 0.52 -11.16
N ALA A 602 18.49 0.34 -12.36
CA ALA A 602 17.76 0.57 -13.62
C ALA A 602 16.67 -0.48 -13.80
N LEU A 603 16.96 -1.77 -13.58
CA LEU A 603 15.93 -2.83 -13.64
C LEU A 603 14.78 -2.58 -12.66
N GLN A 604 15.05 -2.07 -11.46
CA GLN A 604 13.99 -1.71 -10.50
C GLN A 604 13.12 -0.55 -11.01
N ARG A 605 13.75 0.51 -11.54
CA ARG A 605 13.03 1.66 -12.13
C ARG A 605 12.20 1.26 -13.35
N ASP A 606 12.66 0.29 -14.12
CA ASP A 606 11.98 -0.21 -15.31
C ASP A 606 10.94 -1.31 -14.97
N HIS A 607 10.65 -1.54 -13.67
CA HIS A 607 9.75 -2.60 -13.19
C HIS A 607 10.13 -4.02 -13.66
N ARG A 608 11.41 -4.24 -13.96
CA ARG A 608 11.99 -5.54 -14.32
C ARG A 608 12.66 -6.26 -13.16
N TYR A 609 12.78 -5.62 -11.99
CA TYR A 609 13.22 -6.27 -10.77
C TYR A 609 12.28 -5.88 -9.62
N GLN A 610 11.41 -6.82 -9.26
CA GLN A 610 10.31 -6.64 -8.31
C GLN A 610 10.53 -7.53 -7.07
N ILE A 611 10.15 -7.02 -5.90
CA ILE A 611 10.40 -7.67 -4.61
C ILE A 611 9.09 -7.63 -3.81
N ASP A 612 8.62 -8.80 -3.37
CA ASP A 612 7.48 -8.96 -2.46
C ASP A 612 7.95 -9.73 -1.22
N VAL A 613 8.33 -9.00 -0.18
CA VAL A 613 8.96 -9.58 1.02
C VAL A 613 8.23 -9.14 2.28
N TYR A 614 8.30 -9.98 3.30
CA TYR A 614 7.59 -9.83 4.57
C TYR A 614 8.44 -10.23 5.77
#